data_AF-A0A9P4XY79-F1
#
_entry.id   AF-A0A9P4XY79-F1
#
_cell.length_a   1.000
_cell.length_b   1.000
_cell.length_c   1.000
_cell.angle_alpha   90.00
_cell.angle_beta   90.00
_cell.angle_gamma   90.00
#
_symmetry.space_group_name_H-M   'P 1'
#
loop_
_entity.id
_entity.type
_entity.pdbx_description
1 polymer ?
#
loop_
_entity_poly.entity_id
_entity_poly.type
_entity_poly.pdbx_seq_one_letter_code
_entity_poly.pdbx_strand_id
1 'polypeptide(L)'
;MDEEKGQFSAQSSPIREPSFRHTFTMHSPVSSSSPRSSVGTWSPATPNFSHKFRNRVPTQMRRCIPIYLACVSLILLILNADLLTVAVPKSGGPVFKRGGTRTNGGHASVPMAQGFPKKVWQTWKIDPLQFEERDSTTARTWLQKNPDYRYEVLTDTNDMGYVELHFGPGGINRPDIVEMYRSITATIIKADLLRYMVMYAEGGVYADIDVEALKPISRFIPDHRYDENDIDMVIGVEIDQPGFRDHPILGKKSQSFCQWTFMARPRLPVMLQLIENIMSWLDGLAKEQNVPVSQVELDFDQVISGTGPSAFTEAIIKQMNLDRPKGTPEISWDLFHELDESKVVSRVLVLDVEAFAAGQGHSDSGNHNARGALVKHHYHASNWPSRHPRFNHPAYGSVEQCNWDANCVAKWDADTAAFALLNEEEQRNLIAFIQREQQELLERQEAFLKALAQQQVQQPLFEQPALAQEPQAPIAVENHHEPERLPEEVEQNPDAERDSDVERPQVEIAEVERTEVGRTEADRPEVAAEGRPEEHE
;
A
#
# COMPACT_ATOMS: atom_id res chain seq x y z
N MET A 1 -33.89 -17.31 43.30
CA MET A 1 -33.04 -18.22 44.09
C MET A 1 -31.86 -17.42 44.63
N ASP A 2 -32.03 -16.39 45.45
CA ASP A 2 -32.83 -16.19 46.71
C ASP A 2 -31.88 -16.29 47.91
N GLU A 3 -31.93 -15.47 48.97
CA GLU A 3 -32.55 -14.16 49.24
C GLU A 3 -31.94 -13.66 50.57
N GLU A 4 -31.70 -12.35 50.79
CA GLU A 4 -31.82 -11.59 52.08
C GLU A 4 -31.31 -10.13 51.89
N LYS A 5 -32.14 -9.09 52.10
CA LYS A 5 -32.30 -8.24 53.33
C LYS A 5 -31.04 -7.45 53.75
N GLY A 6 -31.07 -6.12 53.95
CA GLY A 6 -32.13 -5.12 53.72
C GLY A 6 -31.77 -3.70 54.25
N GLN A 7 -32.61 -2.70 53.92
CA GLN A 7 -33.12 -1.52 54.69
C GLN A 7 -32.30 -0.88 55.87
N PHE A 8 -32.42 0.42 56.23
CA PHE A 8 -33.40 1.50 55.96
C PHE A 8 -32.71 2.91 55.99
N SER A 9 -33.45 4.02 55.86
CA SER A 9 -32.96 5.41 55.67
C SER A 9 -33.28 6.44 56.77
N ALA A 10 -32.49 7.53 56.88
CA ALA A 10 -32.76 8.83 57.55
C ALA A 10 -31.56 9.81 57.37
N GLN A 11 -31.59 11.14 57.61
CA GLN A 11 -32.51 12.23 57.21
C GLN A 11 -31.88 13.62 57.56
N SER A 12 -32.05 14.65 56.71
CA SER A 12 -31.99 16.12 57.01
C SER A 12 -30.70 16.86 57.49
N SER A 13 -30.63 18.17 57.16
CA SER A 13 -29.57 19.18 57.47
C SER A 13 -29.95 20.07 58.70
N PRO A 14 -29.13 21.05 59.21
CA PRO A 14 -29.02 22.39 58.56
C PRO A 14 -27.79 23.33 58.87
N ILE A 15 -27.53 24.27 57.93
CA ILE A 15 -27.22 25.73 58.04
C ILE A 15 -26.49 26.30 59.30
N ARG A 16 -25.36 27.03 59.10
CA ARG A 16 -25.13 28.44 59.60
C ARG A 16 -23.83 29.12 59.11
N GLU A 17 -23.88 30.46 58.97
CA GLU A 17 -22.72 31.38 58.89
C GLU A 17 -22.26 31.81 60.31
N PRO A 18 -21.14 32.57 60.46
CA PRO A 18 -21.26 34.05 60.43
C PRO A 18 -20.07 34.84 59.81
N SER A 19 -20.31 36.12 59.53
CA SER A 19 -19.34 37.14 59.04
C SER A 19 -18.73 37.99 60.19
N PHE A 20 -17.55 38.62 59.99
CA PHE A 20 -17.28 40.01 60.43
C PHE A 20 -16.14 40.69 59.61
N ARG A 21 -15.68 41.91 59.98
CA ARG A 21 -15.12 42.96 59.09
C ARG A 21 -13.74 43.56 59.48
N HIS A 22 -13.21 44.43 58.58
CA HIS A 22 -12.21 45.53 58.75
C HIS A 22 -10.73 45.18 58.45
N THR A 23 -9.85 46.04 57.89
CA THR A 23 -9.92 47.48 57.50
C THR A 23 -8.95 47.90 56.35
N PHE A 24 -9.05 49.16 55.89
CA PHE A 24 -8.08 50.10 55.23
C PHE A 24 -6.56 49.72 55.16
N THR A 25 -5.73 50.19 54.20
CA THR A 25 -5.51 51.59 53.69
C THR A 25 -5.05 51.72 52.21
N MET A 26 -4.99 52.97 51.70
CA MET A 26 -4.57 53.43 50.36
C MET A 26 -3.07 53.29 50.02
N HIS A 27 -2.71 53.39 48.73
CA HIS A 27 -1.77 54.42 48.20
C HIS A 27 -1.89 54.66 46.67
N SER A 28 -1.48 55.85 46.22
CA SER A 28 -1.29 56.32 44.81
C SER A 28 -0.07 57.30 44.83
N PRO A 29 0.35 58.12 43.81
CA PRO A 29 -0.31 58.67 42.59
C PRO A 29 0.13 57.90 41.31
N VAL A 30 0.32 58.38 40.05
CA VAL A 30 0.42 59.71 39.37
C VAL A 30 -0.29 59.67 37.98
N SER A 31 -0.11 60.65 37.09
CA SER A 31 -0.89 60.83 35.85
C SER A 31 -0.20 61.61 34.72
N SER A 32 -0.87 61.66 33.55
CA SER A 32 -0.77 62.64 32.43
C SER A 32 0.18 62.29 31.26
N SER A 33 -0.03 62.77 30.02
CA SER A 33 -0.98 63.79 29.50
C SER A 33 -1.45 63.52 28.05
N SER A 34 -2.42 64.29 27.55
CA SER A 34 -2.86 64.37 26.14
C SER A 34 -2.82 65.85 25.68
N PRO A 35 -2.97 66.19 24.38
CA PRO A 35 -4.32 66.68 23.96
C PRO A 35 -4.71 66.65 22.45
N ARG A 36 -6.02 66.47 22.20
CA ARG A 36 -6.86 67.14 21.15
C ARG A 36 -6.63 66.77 19.66
N SER A 37 -7.55 67.02 18.70
CA SER A 37 -8.78 67.86 18.67
C SER A 37 -9.89 67.36 17.70
N SER A 38 -11.18 67.58 18.05
CA SER A 38 -12.41 67.91 17.23
C SER A 38 -12.68 67.25 15.85
N VAL A 39 -13.90 67.08 15.31
CA VAL A 39 -15.24 67.75 15.41
C VAL A 39 -16.31 66.61 15.29
N GLY A 40 -17.46 66.54 15.98
CA GLY A 40 -18.72 67.28 15.79
C GLY A 40 -19.40 67.06 14.42
N THR A 41 -20.72 67.01 14.20
CA THR A 41 -21.96 66.95 15.05
C THR A 41 -23.17 66.85 14.10
N TRP A 42 -24.21 66.02 14.37
CA TRP A 42 -25.66 66.31 14.18
C TRP A 42 -26.58 65.08 14.14
N SER A 43 -27.86 65.30 14.45
CA SER A 43 -29.00 64.40 14.21
C SER A 43 -30.25 65.26 13.94
N PRO A 44 -31.23 64.78 13.15
CA PRO A 44 -32.59 65.27 13.29
C PRO A 44 -33.69 64.18 13.31
N ALA A 45 -34.62 64.39 14.25
CA ALA A 45 -36.04 64.03 14.31
C ALA A 45 -36.66 62.97 13.35
N THR A 46 -37.40 62.03 13.95
CA THR A 46 -38.47 61.27 13.29
C THR A 46 -39.81 62.06 13.28
N PRO A 47 -40.65 61.90 12.24
CA PRO A 47 -42.04 62.35 12.29
C PRO A 47 -42.93 61.31 12.99
N ASN A 48 -43.72 61.73 13.98
CA ASN A 48 -44.68 60.86 14.67
C ASN A 48 -45.94 60.61 13.83
N PHE A 49 -46.19 59.36 13.45
CA PHE A 49 -47.51 58.89 13.01
C PHE A 49 -48.01 57.72 13.86
N SER A 50 -48.35 58.03 15.12
CA SER A 50 -49.20 57.18 15.95
C SER A 50 -50.69 57.53 15.72
N HIS A 51 -51.59 56.67 16.23
CA HIS A 51 -53.05 56.88 16.26
C HIS A 51 -53.83 56.80 14.93
N LYS A 52 -53.85 55.59 14.34
CA LYS A 52 -55.10 54.85 14.06
C LYS A 52 -54.85 53.34 14.20
N PHE A 53 -55.92 52.54 14.22
CA PHE A 53 -55.91 51.06 14.40
C PHE A 53 -55.39 50.47 15.74
N ARG A 54 -55.15 51.27 16.78
CA ARG A 54 -54.95 50.76 18.15
C ARG A 54 -56.29 50.40 18.83
N ASN A 55 -56.97 49.35 18.34
CA ASN A 55 -57.88 48.44 19.10
C ASN A 55 -58.67 47.49 18.17
N ARG A 56 -58.15 46.28 17.88
CA ARG A 56 -58.95 45.08 17.48
C ARG A 56 -58.14 43.76 17.43
N VAL A 57 -57.23 43.54 18.38
CA VAL A 57 -56.43 42.30 18.49
C VAL A 57 -56.30 41.87 19.96
N PRO A 58 -56.67 40.64 20.35
CA PRO A 58 -56.47 40.10 21.70
C PRO A 58 -54.98 40.06 22.12
N THR A 59 -54.73 40.15 23.43
CA THR A 59 -53.37 40.23 24.00
C THR A 59 -52.49 39.00 23.75
N GLN A 60 -53.07 37.80 23.58
CA GLN A 60 -52.32 36.61 23.16
C GLN A 60 -51.78 36.74 21.73
N MET A 61 -52.63 37.13 20.75
CA MET A 61 -52.21 37.27 19.35
C MET A 61 -51.05 38.25 19.17
N ARG A 62 -50.97 39.32 19.98
CA ARG A 62 -49.85 40.28 19.94
C ARG A 62 -48.46 39.66 20.18
N ARG A 63 -48.37 38.52 20.89
CA ARG A 63 -47.10 37.81 21.11
C ARG A 63 -46.73 36.92 19.92
N CYS A 64 -47.71 36.37 19.21
CA CYS A 64 -47.50 35.48 18.07
C CYS A 64 -47.31 36.23 16.74
N ILE A 65 -47.94 37.40 16.56
CA ILE A 65 -47.82 38.22 15.34
C ILE A 65 -46.36 38.46 14.89
N PRO A 66 -45.40 38.90 15.74
CA PRO A 66 -44.02 39.08 15.28
C PRO A 66 -43.34 37.77 14.86
N ILE A 67 -43.71 36.64 15.46
CA ILE A 67 -43.19 35.31 15.07
C ILE A 67 -43.74 34.93 13.70
N TYR A 68 -45.05 35.04 13.49
CA TYR A 68 -45.66 34.78 12.17
C TYR A 68 -45.13 35.71 11.07
N LEU A 69 -44.90 36.99 11.37
CA LEU A 69 -44.28 37.93 10.43
C LEU A 69 -42.82 37.54 10.11
N ALA A 70 -42.04 37.08 11.10
CA ALA A 70 -40.69 36.57 10.86
C ALA A 70 -40.70 35.30 9.99
N CYS A 71 -41.59 34.33 10.28
CA CYS A 71 -41.75 33.13 9.46
C CYS A 71 -42.16 33.44 8.02
N VAL A 72 -43.15 34.34 7.82
CA VAL A 72 -43.57 34.77 6.48
C VAL A 72 -42.44 35.52 5.75
N SER A 73 -41.68 36.35 6.46
CA SER A 73 -40.53 37.07 5.86
C SER A 73 -39.41 36.12 5.45
N LEU A 74 -39.13 35.08 6.25
CA LEU A 74 -38.16 34.04 5.94
C LEU A 74 -38.61 33.19 4.74
N ILE A 75 -39.88 32.79 4.70
CA ILE A 75 -40.48 32.07 3.56
C ILE A 75 -40.41 32.92 2.28
N LEU A 76 -40.71 34.22 2.36
CA LEU A 76 -40.59 35.14 1.22
C LEU A 76 -39.13 35.33 0.78
N LEU A 77 -38.16 35.38 1.70
CA LEU A 77 -36.74 35.42 1.35
C LEU A 77 -36.28 34.14 0.65
N ILE A 78 -36.70 32.96 1.11
CA ILE A 78 -36.38 31.68 0.48
C ILE A 78 -37.02 31.59 -0.92
N LEU A 79 -38.30 31.97 -1.05
CA LEU A 79 -39.03 31.95 -2.33
C LEU A 79 -38.61 33.05 -3.32
N ASN A 80 -37.78 34.01 -2.91
CA ASN A 80 -37.24 35.07 -3.77
C ASN A 80 -35.70 35.12 -3.72
N ALA A 81 -35.04 34.03 -3.30
CA ALA A 81 -33.58 33.97 -3.22
C ALA A 81 -32.91 34.22 -4.57
N ASP A 82 -33.49 33.68 -5.65
CA ASP A 82 -33.05 33.92 -7.04
C ASP A 82 -33.05 35.42 -7.40
N LEU A 83 -34.00 36.19 -6.85
CA LEU A 83 -34.20 37.61 -7.14
C LEU A 83 -33.15 38.52 -6.49
N LEU A 84 -32.35 37.99 -5.56
CA LEU A 84 -31.23 38.69 -4.91
C LEU A 84 -29.88 38.46 -5.61
N THR A 85 -29.82 37.64 -6.67
CA THR A 85 -28.59 37.32 -7.42
C THR A 85 -28.21 38.40 -8.46
N VAL A 86 -28.01 39.64 -7.99
CA VAL A 86 -27.74 40.80 -8.86
C VAL A 86 -26.32 40.78 -9.47
N ALA A 87 -26.26 40.29 -10.70
CA ALA A 87 -25.42 40.74 -11.82
C ALA A 87 -23.90 40.95 -11.64
N VAL A 88 -23.13 40.12 -12.36
CA VAL A 88 -21.83 40.48 -12.96
C VAL A 88 -21.97 40.32 -14.49
N PRO A 89 -21.52 41.28 -15.33
CA PRO A 89 -22.00 41.40 -16.71
C PRO A 89 -21.35 40.45 -17.72
N LYS A 90 -22.11 40.07 -18.75
CA LYS A 90 -21.62 39.37 -19.96
C LYS A 90 -21.23 40.38 -21.04
N SER A 91 -20.06 40.18 -21.66
CA SER A 91 -19.81 40.66 -23.03
C SER A 91 -20.19 39.56 -24.04
N GLY A 92 -20.60 39.93 -25.25
CA GLY A 92 -21.30 39.02 -26.17
C GLY A 92 -20.57 38.73 -27.49
N GLY A 93 -20.68 37.48 -27.94
CA GLY A 93 -20.35 36.99 -29.29
C GLY A 93 -21.37 35.91 -29.69
N PRO A 94 -21.69 35.74 -30.99
CA PRO A 94 -22.96 35.13 -31.39
C PRO A 94 -23.01 33.60 -31.33
N VAL A 95 -24.10 33.07 -30.79
CA VAL A 95 -24.46 31.64 -30.82
C VAL A 95 -25.14 31.30 -32.14
N PHE A 96 -24.64 30.28 -32.84
CA PHE A 96 -25.39 29.62 -33.92
C PHE A 96 -26.25 28.47 -33.36
N LYS A 97 -27.49 28.35 -33.85
CA LYS A 97 -28.47 27.36 -33.36
C LYS A 97 -28.08 25.93 -33.73
N ARG A 98 -28.30 24.99 -32.79
CA ARG A 98 -28.91 23.69 -33.10
C ARG A 98 -29.86 23.28 -31.97
N GLY A 99 -30.89 22.51 -32.32
CA GLY A 99 -31.99 22.15 -31.41
C GLY A 99 -31.60 21.07 -30.40
N GLY A 100 -32.27 21.05 -29.25
CA GLY A 100 -32.05 20.04 -28.23
C GLY A 100 -32.87 18.77 -28.47
N THR A 101 -32.26 17.62 -28.18
CA THR A 101 -32.94 16.38 -27.82
C THR A 101 -32.59 16.04 -26.37
N ARG A 102 -33.56 15.53 -25.61
CA ARG A 102 -33.33 15.08 -24.23
C ARG A 102 -32.50 13.79 -24.24
N THR A 103 -31.43 13.75 -23.46
CA THR A 103 -30.77 12.52 -23.02
C THR A 103 -30.78 12.46 -21.50
N ASN A 104 -30.85 11.25 -20.93
CA ASN A 104 -30.92 11.05 -19.50
C ASN A 104 -29.57 11.38 -18.83
N GLY A 105 -29.62 11.74 -17.54
CA GLY A 105 -28.43 11.92 -16.72
C GLY A 105 -27.71 10.60 -16.44
N GLY A 106 -26.86 10.17 -17.38
CA GLY A 106 -25.70 9.34 -17.05
C GLY A 106 -24.57 10.23 -16.54
N HIS A 107 -23.83 9.79 -15.52
CA HIS A 107 -22.56 10.42 -15.19
C HIS A 107 -21.64 10.34 -16.42
N ALA A 108 -21.03 11.46 -16.81
CA ALA A 108 -20.10 11.48 -17.92
C ALA A 108 -18.82 10.71 -17.52
N SER A 109 -18.75 9.44 -17.92
CA SER A 109 -17.54 8.64 -17.81
C SER A 109 -16.41 9.35 -18.55
N VAL A 110 -15.40 9.81 -17.81
CA VAL A 110 -14.13 10.24 -18.40
C VAL A 110 -13.62 9.08 -19.26
N PRO A 111 -13.26 9.29 -20.54
CA PRO A 111 -12.74 8.22 -21.37
C PRO A 111 -11.48 7.64 -20.71
N MET A 112 -11.57 6.43 -20.20
CA MET A 112 -10.38 5.71 -19.76
C MET A 112 -9.51 5.44 -20.99
N ALA A 113 -8.19 5.56 -20.82
CA ALA A 113 -7.27 5.06 -21.84
C ALA A 113 -7.56 3.57 -22.09
N GLN A 114 -7.50 3.14 -23.34
CA GLN A 114 -7.62 1.71 -23.64
C GLN A 114 -6.40 0.98 -23.09
N GLY A 115 -6.65 -0.06 -22.31
CA GLY A 115 -5.63 -0.84 -21.62
C GLY A 115 -4.96 -0.13 -20.42
N PHE A 116 -4.03 -0.81 -19.76
CA PHE A 116 -3.22 -0.25 -18.68
C PHE A 116 -2.23 0.82 -19.20
N PRO A 117 -1.97 1.90 -18.44
CA PRO A 117 -0.97 2.90 -18.83
C PRO A 117 0.43 2.27 -18.93
N LYS A 118 1.11 2.46 -20.06
CA LYS A 118 2.50 1.99 -20.26
C LYS A 118 3.52 2.88 -19.56
N LYS A 119 3.41 2.96 -18.23
CA LYS A 119 4.33 3.64 -17.32
C LYS A 119 4.84 2.68 -16.25
N VAL A 120 6.11 2.81 -15.89
CA VAL A 120 6.69 2.24 -14.67
C VAL A 120 7.12 3.40 -13.78
N TRP A 121 6.61 3.41 -12.55
CA TRP A 121 6.94 4.39 -11.53
C TRP A 121 7.78 3.75 -10.43
N GLN A 122 8.85 4.41 -10.04
CA GLN A 122 9.52 4.18 -8.76
C GLN A 122 9.64 5.51 -7.99
N THR A 123 9.86 5.45 -6.68
CA THR A 123 10.12 6.64 -5.86
C THR A 123 11.45 6.49 -5.15
N TRP A 124 12.32 7.50 -5.21
CA TRP A 124 13.59 7.47 -4.47
C TRP A 124 14.05 8.83 -3.98
N LYS A 125 15.15 8.89 -3.22
CA LYS A 125 15.60 10.13 -2.57
C LYS A 125 16.29 11.10 -3.53
N ILE A 126 16.89 10.56 -4.59
CA ILE A 126 17.83 11.24 -5.50
C ILE A 126 17.49 10.94 -6.96
N ASP A 127 18.08 11.71 -7.88
CA ASP A 127 17.86 11.57 -9.32
C ASP A 127 18.43 10.25 -9.88
N PRO A 128 17.80 9.61 -10.90
CA PRO A 128 18.30 8.40 -11.55
C PRO A 128 19.76 8.45 -12.07
N LEU A 129 20.26 9.64 -12.43
CA LEU A 129 21.66 9.85 -12.83
C LEU A 129 22.65 9.79 -11.65
N GLN A 130 22.15 9.77 -10.41
CA GLN A 130 22.92 9.74 -9.17
C GLN A 130 22.76 8.42 -8.39
N PHE A 131 21.99 7.45 -8.91
CA PHE A 131 21.77 6.15 -8.27
C PHE A 131 23.09 5.40 -8.02
N GLU A 132 23.18 4.76 -6.86
CA GLU A 132 24.22 3.76 -6.57
C GLU A 132 24.09 2.56 -7.52
N GLU A 133 25.18 1.79 -7.71
CA GLU A 133 25.19 0.68 -8.68
C GLU A 133 24.08 -0.36 -8.43
N ARG A 134 23.77 -0.64 -7.15
CA ARG A 134 22.65 -1.50 -6.74
C ARG A 134 21.31 -0.96 -7.27
N ASP A 135 20.97 0.27 -6.90
CA ASP A 135 19.68 0.91 -7.23
C ASP A 135 19.54 1.11 -8.75
N SER A 136 20.65 1.42 -9.43
CA SER A 136 20.68 1.51 -10.89
C SER A 136 20.52 0.14 -11.56
N THR A 137 21.01 -0.94 -10.93
CA THR A 137 20.86 -2.30 -11.47
C THR A 137 19.41 -2.80 -11.39
N THR A 138 18.74 -2.65 -10.24
CA THR A 138 17.31 -3.00 -10.11
C THR A 138 16.45 -2.16 -11.05
N ALA A 139 16.59 -0.84 -11.04
CA ALA A 139 15.86 0.09 -11.92
C ALA A 139 15.99 -0.25 -13.42
N ARG A 140 17.21 -0.56 -13.90
CA ARG A 140 17.45 -0.91 -15.31
C ARG A 140 16.68 -2.13 -15.78
N THR A 141 16.40 -3.10 -14.91
CA THR A 141 15.67 -4.32 -15.32
C THR A 141 14.27 -4.01 -15.84
N TRP A 142 13.58 -3.03 -15.27
CA TRP A 142 12.26 -2.59 -15.72
C TRP A 142 12.28 -2.10 -17.17
N LEU A 143 13.23 -1.23 -17.53
CA LEU A 143 13.41 -0.76 -18.91
C LEU A 143 13.87 -1.87 -19.86
N GLN A 144 14.76 -2.77 -19.40
CA GLN A 144 15.27 -3.88 -20.23
C GLN A 144 14.18 -4.92 -20.55
N LYS A 145 13.26 -5.20 -19.63
CA LYS A 145 12.14 -6.12 -19.88
C LYS A 145 10.97 -5.45 -20.61
N ASN A 146 10.79 -4.14 -20.47
CA ASN A 146 9.62 -3.40 -20.95
C ASN A 146 10.03 -2.17 -21.81
N PRO A 147 10.65 -2.39 -22.99
CA PRO A 147 11.20 -1.30 -23.81
C PRO A 147 10.13 -0.36 -24.43
N ASP A 148 8.86 -0.73 -24.34
CA ASP A 148 7.70 0.07 -24.76
C ASP A 148 7.01 0.81 -23.59
N TYR A 149 7.53 0.71 -22.36
CA TYR A 149 7.06 1.44 -21.19
C TYR A 149 7.90 2.69 -20.93
N ARG A 150 7.24 3.78 -20.53
CA ARG A 150 7.90 4.99 -20.04
C ARG A 150 8.27 4.82 -18.56
N TYR A 151 9.56 4.81 -18.26
CA TYR A 151 10.08 4.77 -16.89
C TYR A 151 10.15 6.18 -16.29
N GLU A 152 9.68 6.33 -15.05
CA GLU A 152 9.63 7.59 -14.30
C GLU A 152 10.06 7.39 -12.85
N VAL A 153 10.74 8.39 -12.28
CA VAL A 153 11.11 8.42 -10.86
C VAL A 153 10.72 9.74 -10.23
N LEU A 154 9.91 9.68 -9.18
CA LEU A 154 9.68 10.83 -8.30
C LEU A 154 10.72 10.86 -7.18
N THR A 155 11.13 12.07 -6.81
CA THR A 155 12.23 12.33 -5.89
C THR A 155 11.85 13.28 -4.76
N ASP A 156 12.61 13.26 -3.66
CA ASP A 156 12.52 14.24 -2.55
C ASP A 156 12.61 15.71 -3.03
N THR A 157 13.07 15.95 -4.26
CA THR A 157 13.21 17.26 -4.91
C THR A 157 12.08 17.62 -5.90
N ASN A 158 11.24 16.66 -6.33
CA ASN A 158 10.18 16.89 -7.32
C ASN A 158 8.77 16.45 -6.87
N ASP A 159 8.66 15.66 -5.80
CA ASP A 159 7.42 15.04 -5.33
C ASP A 159 6.31 16.06 -5.00
N MET A 160 6.64 17.15 -4.30
CA MET A 160 5.71 18.23 -3.99
C MET A 160 5.13 18.87 -5.26
N GLY A 161 5.93 19.02 -6.31
CA GLY A 161 5.48 19.56 -7.60
C GLY A 161 4.54 18.61 -8.33
N TYR A 162 4.77 17.30 -8.23
CA TYR A 162 3.85 16.28 -8.74
C TYR A 162 2.51 16.30 -7.99
N VAL A 163 2.56 16.37 -6.66
CA VAL A 163 1.36 16.45 -5.81
C VAL A 163 0.56 17.73 -6.09
N GLU A 164 1.21 18.89 -6.18
CA GLU A 164 0.55 20.16 -6.51
C GLU A 164 -0.06 20.16 -7.93
N LEU A 165 0.57 19.49 -8.91
CA LEU A 165 0.05 19.34 -10.26
C LEU A 165 -1.23 18.47 -10.31
N HIS A 166 -1.21 17.29 -9.68
CA HIS A 166 -2.29 16.31 -9.80
C HIS A 166 -3.43 16.47 -8.79
N PHE A 167 -3.16 17.07 -7.63
CA PHE A 167 -4.13 17.23 -6.53
C PHE A 167 -4.44 18.70 -6.21
N GLY A 168 -3.58 19.65 -6.59
CA GLY A 168 -3.86 21.08 -6.44
C GLY A 168 -4.96 21.61 -7.38
N PRO A 169 -5.17 22.94 -7.44
CA PRO A 169 -6.29 23.56 -8.16
C PRO A 169 -6.32 23.32 -9.68
N GLY A 170 -5.20 22.94 -10.30
CA GLY A 170 -5.14 22.53 -11.71
C GLY A 170 -5.40 21.03 -11.96
N GLY A 171 -5.38 20.22 -10.89
CA GLY A 171 -5.64 18.78 -10.92
C GLY A 171 -7.06 18.46 -10.47
N ILE A 172 -7.23 17.60 -9.46
CA ILE A 172 -8.56 17.30 -8.90
C ILE A 172 -9.07 18.34 -7.88
N ASN A 173 -8.34 19.44 -7.64
CA ASN A 173 -8.71 20.51 -6.70
C ASN A 173 -9.03 20.00 -5.27
N ARG A 174 -8.11 19.21 -4.72
CA ARG A 174 -8.07 18.73 -3.33
C ARG A 174 -6.87 19.33 -2.59
N PRO A 175 -6.93 20.63 -2.24
CA PRO A 175 -5.84 21.29 -1.51
C PRO A 175 -5.60 20.64 -0.13
N ASP A 176 -6.60 20.02 0.47
CA ASP A 176 -6.50 19.23 1.70
C ASP A 176 -5.51 18.06 1.59
N ILE A 177 -5.48 17.37 0.44
CA ILE A 177 -4.48 16.31 0.15
C ILE A 177 -3.08 16.94 0.02
N VAL A 178 -2.97 18.09 -0.65
CA VAL A 178 -1.70 18.80 -0.87
C VAL A 178 -1.11 19.31 0.45
N GLU A 179 -1.92 19.93 1.31
CA GLU A 179 -1.48 20.41 2.64
C GLU A 179 -1.10 19.25 3.56
N MET A 180 -1.86 18.13 3.56
CA MET A 180 -1.48 16.93 4.32
C MET A 180 -0.12 16.41 3.86
N TYR A 181 0.07 16.19 2.55
CA TYR A 181 1.32 15.68 1.99
C TYR A 181 2.52 16.61 2.29
N ARG A 182 2.32 17.94 2.28
CA ARG A 182 3.34 18.93 2.68
C ARG A 182 3.67 18.89 4.17
N SER A 183 2.73 18.46 5.02
CA SER A 183 2.92 18.40 6.48
C SER A 183 3.64 17.15 6.97
N ILE A 184 3.68 16.07 6.19
CA ILE A 184 4.29 14.80 6.58
C ILE A 184 5.82 14.89 6.55
N THR A 185 6.44 14.68 7.71
CA THR A 185 7.90 14.64 7.90
C THR A 185 8.45 13.21 7.92
N ALA A 186 7.64 12.21 8.30
CA ALA A 186 8.02 10.81 8.33
C ALA A 186 8.19 10.26 6.91
N THR A 187 9.44 10.01 6.50
CA THR A 187 9.78 9.69 5.09
C THR A 187 9.11 8.41 4.57
N ILE A 188 8.82 7.43 5.43
CA ILE A 188 8.13 6.19 5.02
C ILE A 188 6.65 6.46 4.71
N ILE A 189 5.95 7.19 5.59
CA ILE A 189 4.57 7.65 5.39
C ILE A 189 4.45 8.50 4.12
N LYS A 190 5.45 9.35 3.85
CA LYS A 190 5.50 10.18 2.65
C LYS A 190 5.62 9.33 1.38
N ALA A 191 6.52 8.33 1.37
CA ALA A 191 6.69 7.41 0.24
C ALA A 191 5.47 6.51 0.02
N ASP A 192 4.89 5.95 1.09
CA ASP A 192 3.68 5.14 1.02
C ASP A 192 2.51 5.95 0.44
N LEU A 193 2.27 7.15 0.96
CA LEU A 193 1.22 8.02 0.45
C LEU A 193 1.46 8.43 -1.01
N LEU A 194 2.72 8.71 -1.40
CA LEU A 194 3.09 9.06 -2.76
C LEU A 194 2.76 7.95 -3.77
N ARG A 195 3.01 6.66 -3.46
CA ARG A 195 2.70 5.57 -4.41
C ARG A 195 1.21 5.49 -4.72
N TYR A 196 0.34 5.66 -3.72
CA TYR A 196 -1.11 5.68 -3.94
C TYR A 196 -1.56 6.93 -4.70
N MET A 197 -0.92 8.08 -4.46
CA MET A 197 -1.19 9.32 -5.18
C MET A 197 -0.83 9.23 -6.67
N VAL A 198 0.33 8.65 -7.00
CA VAL A 198 0.75 8.35 -8.39
C VAL A 198 -0.22 7.39 -9.06
N MET A 199 -0.56 6.28 -8.39
CA MET A 199 -1.42 5.24 -8.97
C MET A 199 -2.88 5.68 -9.11
N TYR A 200 -3.37 6.56 -8.25
CA TYR A 200 -4.64 7.27 -8.48
C TYR A 200 -4.56 8.30 -9.62
N ALA A 201 -3.47 9.07 -9.70
CA ALA A 201 -3.34 10.18 -10.63
C ALA A 201 -3.19 9.72 -12.09
N GLU A 202 -2.32 8.74 -12.33
CA GLU A 202 -1.92 8.31 -13.67
C GLU A 202 -1.91 6.79 -13.86
N GLY A 203 -1.75 6.00 -12.80
CA GLY A 203 -1.68 4.55 -12.88
C GLY A 203 -0.45 4.05 -13.68
N GLY A 204 -0.59 2.84 -14.23
CA GLY A 204 0.49 2.07 -14.82
C GLY A 204 0.96 1.00 -13.84
N VAL A 205 2.26 0.75 -13.78
CA VAL A 205 2.91 -0.08 -12.74
C VAL A 205 3.65 0.81 -11.76
N TYR A 206 3.53 0.53 -10.47
CA TYR A 206 4.42 1.05 -9.44
C TYR A 206 5.33 -0.08 -8.92
N ALA A 207 6.58 0.25 -8.59
CA ALA A 207 7.49 -0.61 -7.85
C ALA A 207 8.43 0.18 -6.91
N ASP A 208 8.71 -0.34 -5.70
CA ASP A 208 9.78 0.20 -4.84
C ASP A 208 11.17 0.04 -5.53
N ILE A 209 12.14 0.89 -5.16
CA ILE A 209 13.40 1.05 -5.93
C ILE A 209 14.25 -0.23 -6.01
N ASP A 210 14.25 -1.04 -4.96
CA ASP A 210 14.96 -2.31 -4.86
C ASP A 210 14.12 -3.53 -5.28
N VAL A 211 13.13 -3.30 -6.15
CA VAL A 211 12.44 -4.34 -6.91
C VAL A 211 13.08 -4.53 -8.29
N GLU A 212 13.45 -5.76 -8.58
CA GLU A 212 14.00 -6.25 -9.84
C GLU A 212 12.90 -6.91 -10.70
N ALA A 213 12.79 -6.53 -11.97
CA ALA A 213 11.87 -7.14 -12.93
C ALA A 213 12.47 -8.42 -13.55
N LEU A 214 12.06 -9.58 -13.05
CA LEU A 214 12.46 -10.89 -13.55
C LEU A 214 11.81 -11.19 -14.91
N LYS A 215 10.55 -10.81 -15.08
CA LYS A 215 9.72 -11.01 -16.30
C LYS A 215 9.16 -9.66 -16.81
N PRO A 216 8.71 -9.55 -18.07
CA PRO A 216 8.01 -8.37 -18.56
C PRO A 216 6.62 -8.22 -17.93
N ILE A 217 6.11 -6.99 -17.89
CA ILE A 217 4.79 -6.61 -17.35
C ILE A 217 3.65 -7.28 -18.14
N SER A 218 3.87 -7.62 -19.41
CA SER A 218 2.96 -8.45 -20.21
C SER A 218 2.72 -9.86 -19.66
N ARG A 219 3.42 -10.28 -18.59
CA ARG A 219 3.17 -11.52 -17.85
C ARG A 219 2.44 -11.32 -16.51
N PHE A 220 2.12 -10.08 -16.12
CA PHE A 220 1.36 -9.77 -14.90
C PHE A 220 -0.12 -10.15 -15.04
N ILE A 221 -0.63 -10.27 -16.28
CA ILE A 221 -1.93 -10.88 -16.59
C ILE A 221 -1.62 -12.18 -17.35
N PRO A 222 -1.95 -13.37 -16.81
CA PRO A 222 -1.64 -14.63 -17.49
C PRO A 222 -2.33 -14.77 -18.85
N ASP A 223 -1.52 -14.96 -19.90
CA ASP A 223 -1.96 -15.10 -21.29
C ASP A 223 -3.11 -16.11 -21.44
N HIS A 224 -4.13 -15.73 -22.22
CA HIS A 224 -5.31 -16.52 -22.55
C HIS A 224 -6.24 -16.92 -21.39
N ARG A 225 -5.92 -16.59 -20.13
CA ARG A 225 -6.80 -16.87 -18.98
C ARG A 225 -7.79 -15.74 -18.68
N TYR A 226 -7.38 -14.48 -18.87
CA TYR A 226 -8.18 -13.30 -18.53
C TYR A 226 -8.19 -12.28 -19.67
N ASP A 227 -9.30 -11.54 -19.80
CA ASP A 227 -9.36 -10.33 -20.63
C ASP A 227 -8.89 -9.13 -19.80
N GLU A 228 -7.97 -8.34 -20.34
CA GLU A 228 -7.50 -7.10 -19.71
C GLU A 228 -8.65 -6.11 -19.45
N ASN A 229 -9.70 -6.12 -20.27
CA ASN A 229 -10.89 -5.27 -20.12
C ASN A 229 -11.73 -5.62 -18.87
N ASP A 230 -11.59 -6.82 -18.31
CA ASP A 230 -12.24 -7.23 -17.05
C ASP A 230 -11.42 -6.86 -15.80
N ILE A 231 -10.22 -6.33 -15.98
CA ILE A 231 -9.27 -6.02 -14.90
C ILE A 231 -8.97 -4.52 -14.85
N ASP A 232 -9.10 -3.94 -13.66
CA ASP A 232 -8.75 -2.54 -13.35
C ASP A 232 -7.49 -2.40 -12.48
N MET A 233 -7.10 -3.48 -11.79
CA MET A 233 -5.93 -3.54 -10.91
C MET A 233 -5.34 -4.95 -10.90
N VAL A 234 -4.01 -5.07 -10.80
CA VAL A 234 -3.30 -6.34 -10.56
C VAL A 234 -2.42 -6.18 -9.32
N ILE A 235 -2.60 -7.08 -8.35
CA ILE A 235 -1.84 -7.17 -7.10
C ILE A 235 -1.40 -8.62 -6.89
N GLY A 236 -0.33 -8.85 -6.13
CA GLY A 236 0.02 -10.19 -5.63
C GLY A 236 -0.29 -10.30 -4.15
N VAL A 237 -0.46 -11.53 -3.66
CA VAL A 237 -0.37 -11.80 -2.22
C VAL A 237 1.10 -11.63 -1.78
N GLU A 238 1.33 -11.07 -0.59
CA GLU A 238 2.66 -10.89 0.00
C GLU A 238 2.85 -11.79 1.22
N ILE A 239 1.89 -11.77 2.15
CA ILE A 239 1.90 -12.61 3.35
C ILE A 239 0.54 -13.29 3.46
N ASP A 240 0.56 -14.62 3.41
CA ASP A 240 -0.59 -15.47 3.69
C ASP A 240 -0.25 -16.37 4.88
N GLN A 241 -0.68 -15.96 6.07
CA GLN A 241 -0.36 -16.59 7.35
C GLN A 241 -1.56 -16.52 8.34
N PRO A 242 -2.79 -16.90 7.93
CA PRO A 242 -4.02 -16.64 8.71
C PRO A 242 -4.03 -17.27 10.09
N GLY A 243 -3.25 -18.33 10.33
CA GLY A 243 -3.08 -18.94 11.66
C GLY A 243 -2.55 -17.98 12.74
N PHE A 244 -1.90 -16.88 12.34
CA PHE A 244 -1.41 -15.84 13.26
C PHE A 244 -2.30 -14.60 13.34
N ARG A 245 -3.47 -14.56 12.66
CA ARG A 245 -4.36 -13.37 12.63
C ARG A 245 -4.68 -12.81 14.01
N ASP A 246 -4.84 -13.68 15.00
CA ASP A 246 -5.26 -13.33 16.35
C ASP A 246 -4.06 -13.15 17.33
N HIS A 247 -2.81 -13.25 16.83
CA HIS A 247 -1.57 -13.02 17.59
C HIS A 247 -1.29 -11.51 17.74
N PRO A 248 -0.92 -11.00 18.94
CA PRO A 248 -0.84 -9.56 19.22
C PRO A 248 0.13 -8.75 18.33
N ILE A 249 1.34 -9.27 18.07
CA ILE A 249 2.36 -8.61 17.22
C ILE A 249 2.23 -9.01 15.74
N LEU A 250 1.99 -10.28 15.43
CA LEU A 250 1.99 -10.79 14.05
C LEU A 250 0.67 -10.57 13.30
N GLY A 251 -0.48 -10.56 13.99
CA GLY A 251 -1.81 -10.62 13.35
C GLY A 251 -2.11 -9.50 12.38
N LYS A 252 -1.74 -8.26 12.71
CA LYS A 252 -1.90 -7.08 11.82
C LYS A 252 -1.22 -7.26 10.45
N LYS A 253 -0.19 -8.10 10.37
CA LYS A 253 0.68 -8.31 9.21
C LYS A 253 0.67 -9.75 8.69
N SER A 254 -0.26 -10.58 9.16
CA SER A 254 -0.35 -12.00 8.78
C SER A 254 -1.18 -12.26 7.52
N GLN A 255 -1.78 -11.21 6.96
CA GLN A 255 -2.67 -11.22 5.80
C GLN A 255 -2.42 -9.93 5.02
N SER A 256 -1.64 -9.98 3.94
CA SER A 256 -1.37 -8.80 3.11
C SER A 256 -1.23 -9.06 1.62
N PHE A 257 -1.76 -8.12 0.83
CA PHE A 257 -1.38 -7.93 -0.57
C PHE A 257 -0.12 -7.08 -0.67
N CYS A 258 0.70 -7.38 -1.68
CA CYS A 258 1.91 -6.66 -2.01
C CYS A 258 1.60 -5.21 -2.40
N GLN A 259 2.01 -4.27 -1.54
CA GLN A 259 1.90 -2.83 -1.81
C GLN A 259 3.10 -2.26 -2.59
N TRP A 260 4.25 -2.92 -2.54
CA TRP A 260 5.52 -2.44 -3.08
C TRP A 260 5.72 -2.79 -4.55
N THR A 261 4.82 -3.56 -5.16
CA THR A 261 4.64 -3.68 -6.61
C THR A 261 3.19 -4.00 -6.94
N PHE A 262 2.56 -3.16 -7.78
CA PHE A 262 1.22 -3.42 -8.31
C PHE A 262 0.97 -2.65 -9.61
N MET A 263 -0.04 -3.07 -10.38
CA MET A 263 -0.49 -2.42 -11.61
C MET A 263 -1.92 -1.88 -11.44
N ALA A 264 -2.22 -0.69 -11.94
CA ALA A 264 -3.55 -0.07 -11.82
C ALA A 264 -3.91 0.80 -13.04
N ARG A 265 -5.19 0.83 -13.40
CA ARG A 265 -5.74 1.93 -14.22
C ARG A 265 -5.79 3.22 -13.39
N PRO A 266 -5.72 4.42 -13.99
CA PRO A 266 -5.87 5.67 -13.25
C PRO A 266 -7.27 5.80 -12.65
N ARG A 267 -7.39 6.62 -11.61
CA ARG A 267 -8.66 7.03 -10.95
C ARG A 267 -9.46 5.93 -10.24
N LEU A 268 -8.85 4.81 -9.84
CA LEU A 268 -9.56 3.80 -9.04
C LEU A 268 -10.08 4.39 -7.71
N PRO A 269 -11.35 4.17 -7.33
CA PRO A 269 -11.91 4.68 -6.07
C PRO A 269 -11.11 4.26 -4.83
N VAL A 270 -10.64 3.01 -4.78
CA VAL A 270 -9.84 2.47 -3.68
C VAL A 270 -8.56 3.27 -3.40
N MET A 271 -7.87 3.78 -4.44
CA MET A 271 -6.64 4.53 -4.23
C MET A 271 -6.91 5.90 -3.60
N LEU A 272 -8.00 6.58 -3.99
CA LEU A 272 -8.43 7.82 -3.32
C LEU A 272 -8.95 7.55 -1.90
N GLN A 273 -9.73 6.48 -1.71
CA GLN A 273 -10.24 6.10 -0.39
C GLN A 273 -9.11 5.75 0.57
N LEU A 274 -8.03 5.12 0.10
CA LEU A 274 -6.83 4.82 0.88
C LEU A 274 -6.07 6.09 1.26
N ILE A 275 -5.87 7.03 0.31
CA ILE A 275 -5.33 8.37 0.60
C ILE A 275 -6.15 9.06 1.72
N GLU A 276 -7.48 9.04 1.63
CA GLU A 276 -8.36 9.67 2.62
C GLU A 276 -8.38 8.94 3.97
N ASN A 277 -8.26 7.61 3.98
CA ASN A 277 -8.08 6.83 5.22
C ASN A 277 -6.78 7.24 5.91
N ILE A 278 -5.66 7.30 5.17
CA ILE A 278 -4.33 7.70 5.66
C ILE A 278 -4.37 9.13 6.23
N MET A 279 -5.00 10.06 5.52
CA MET A 279 -5.23 11.42 6.01
C MET A 279 -5.96 11.39 7.35
N SER A 280 -7.11 10.71 7.43
CA SER A 280 -7.93 10.66 8.66
C SER A 280 -7.23 9.93 9.81
N TRP A 281 -6.34 8.98 9.53
CA TRP A 281 -5.55 8.24 10.51
C TRP A 281 -4.42 9.10 11.10
N LEU A 282 -3.62 9.77 10.26
CA LEU A 282 -2.62 10.75 10.70
C LEU A 282 -3.26 11.89 11.51
N ASP A 283 -4.41 12.39 11.03
CA ASP A 283 -5.17 13.43 11.70
C ASP A 283 -5.77 12.92 13.03
N GLY A 284 -5.95 11.60 13.20
CA GLY A 284 -6.31 10.96 14.47
C GLY A 284 -5.14 10.90 15.45
N LEU A 285 -3.99 10.35 15.03
CA LEU A 285 -2.79 10.24 15.86
C LEU A 285 -2.25 11.61 16.31
N ALA A 286 -2.30 12.62 15.43
CA ALA A 286 -1.96 14.01 15.78
C ALA A 286 -2.82 14.55 16.96
N LYS A 287 -4.11 14.20 17.00
CA LYS A 287 -5.03 14.60 18.07
C LYS A 287 -4.81 13.78 19.36
N GLU A 288 -4.49 12.50 19.23
CA GLU A 288 -4.19 11.60 20.36
C GLU A 288 -2.88 11.98 21.06
N GLN A 289 -1.81 12.20 20.29
CA GLN A 289 -0.51 12.65 20.79
C GLN A 289 -0.48 14.15 21.15
N ASN A 290 -1.50 14.92 20.76
CA ASN A 290 -1.60 16.38 20.94
C ASN A 290 -0.41 17.14 20.31
N VAL A 291 -0.09 16.79 19.06
CA VAL A 291 1.00 17.37 18.23
C VAL A 291 0.49 17.67 16.81
N PRO A 292 1.12 18.58 16.04
CA PRO A 292 0.86 18.68 14.60
C PRO A 292 1.30 17.41 13.86
N VAL A 293 0.72 17.11 12.69
CA VAL A 293 1.07 15.94 11.84
C VAL A 293 2.58 15.84 11.58
N SER A 294 3.27 16.97 11.44
CA SER A 294 4.73 17.05 11.24
C SER A 294 5.58 16.58 12.43
N GLN A 295 4.96 16.27 13.56
CA GLN A 295 5.57 15.83 14.82
C GLN A 295 4.95 14.54 15.36
N VAL A 296 4.10 13.85 14.58
CA VAL A 296 3.55 12.53 14.96
C VAL A 296 4.67 11.50 14.97
N GLU A 297 4.91 10.91 16.14
CA GLU A 297 5.81 9.76 16.29
C GLU A 297 5.03 8.46 16.02
N LEU A 298 5.70 7.46 15.43
CA LEU A 298 5.06 6.23 14.96
C LEU A 298 5.89 5.00 15.33
N ASP A 299 5.22 3.97 15.85
CA ASP A 299 5.82 2.63 15.99
C ASP A 299 5.80 1.85 14.66
N PHE A 300 6.47 0.69 14.62
CA PHE A 300 6.56 -0.16 13.42
C PHE A 300 5.19 -0.64 12.92
N ASP A 301 4.32 -1.09 13.82
CA ASP A 301 3.00 -1.62 13.47
C ASP A 301 2.07 -0.48 13.01
N GLN A 302 2.20 0.72 13.57
CA GLN A 302 1.49 1.92 13.13
C GLN A 302 1.84 2.30 11.69
N VAL A 303 3.10 2.19 11.26
CA VAL A 303 3.46 2.36 9.84
C VAL A 303 2.75 1.29 8.99
N ILE A 304 2.87 0.02 9.36
CA ILE A 304 2.31 -1.12 8.60
C ILE A 304 0.77 -1.08 8.48
N SER A 305 0.08 -0.67 9.55
CA SER A 305 -1.40 -0.62 9.62
C SER A 305 -2.01 0.73 9.29
N GLY A 306 -1.22 1.81 9.26
CA GLY A 306 -1.66 3.15 8.89
C GLY A 306 -1.49 3.47 7.41
N THR A 307 -0.30 3.18 6.86
CA THR A 307 0.03 3.44 5.44
C THR A 307 0.54 2.24 4.67
N GLY A 308 0.99 1.20 5.36
CA GLY A 308 1.66 0.05 4.77
C GLY A 308 0.73 -1.04 4.21
N PRO A 309 1.24 -2.28 4.07
CA PRO A 309 0.53 -3.36 3.37
C PRO A 309 -0.83 -3.71 3.97
N SER A 310 -1.03 -3.57 5.28
CA SER A 310 -2.32 -3.88 5.92
C SER A 310 -3.38 -2.82 5.58
N ALA A 311 -3.02 -1.53 5.60
CA ALA A 311 -3.93 -0.44 5.21
C ALA A 311 -4.37 -0.56 3.74
N PHE A 312 -3.42 -0.90 2.86
CA PHE A 312 -3.66 -1.21 1.46
C PHE A 312 -4.61 -2.42 1.28
N THR A 313 -4.37 -3.50 2.03
CA THR A 313 -5.17 -4.73 2.00
C THR A 313 -6.60 -4.51 2.48
N GLU A 314 -6.78 -3.85 3.62
CA GLU A 314 -8.11 -3.49 4.15
C GLU A 314 -8.89 -2.60 3.17
N ALA A 315 -8.24 -1.60 2.56
CA ALA A 315 -8.88 -0.74 1.58
C ALA A 315 -9.33 -1.50 0.32
N ILE A 316 -8.52 -2.44 -0.18
CA ILE A 316 -8.83 -3.28 -1.34
C ILE A 316 -9.97 -4.25 -1.02
N ILE A 317 -9.90 -4.98 0.09
CA ILE A 317 -10.97 -5.92 0.49
C ILE A 317 -12.28 -5.16 0.74
N LYS A 318 -12.22 -3.96 1.34
CA LYS A 318 -13.38 -3.08 1.50
C LYS A 318 -13.97 -2.64 0.16
N GLN A 319 -13.15 -2.25 -0.82
CA GLN A 319 -13.63 -1.89 -2.16
C GLN A 319 -14.22 -3.10 -2.90
N MET A 320 -13.54 -4.24 -2.91
CA MET A 320 -14.03 -5.50 -3.48
C MET A 320 -15.42 -5.85 -2.93
N ASN A 321 -15.66 -5.59 -1.65
CA ASN A 321 -16.93 -5.80 -0.96
C ASN A 321 -18.02 -4.75 -1.25
N LEU A 322 -17.66 -3.53 -1.66
CA LEU A 322 -18.61 -2.53 -2.16
C LEU A 322 -19.06 -2.86 -3.59
N ASP A 323 -18.16 -3.38 -4.41
CA ASP A 323 -18.40 -3.71 -5.81
C ASP A 323 -18.96 -5.13 -6.02
N ARG A 324 -19.03 -5.97 -4.97
CA ARG A 324 -19.55 -7.35 -5.05
C ARG A 324 -21.04 -7.37 -5.44
N PRO A 325 -21.51 -8.36 -6.24
CA PRO A 325 -22.91 -8.46 -6.60
C PRO A 325 -23.81 -8.62 -5.36
N LYS A 326 -24.91 -7.86 -5.30
CA LYS A 326 -25.80 -7.85 -4.12
C LYS A 326 -26.39 -9.24 -3.87
N GLY A 327 -26.11 -9.79 -2.69
CA GLY A 327 -26.56 -11.12 -2.28
C GLY A 327 -25.48 -12.21 -2.35
N THR A 328 -24.27 -11.92 -2.83
CA THR A 328 -23.13 -12.83 -2.64
C THR A 328 -22.62 -12.80 -1.19
N PRO A 329 -21.89 -13.85 -0.74
CA PRO A 329 -21.11 -13.81 0.48
C PRO A 329 -20.18 -12.59 0.58
N GLU A 330 -19.73 -12.31 1.80
CA GLU A 330 -18.64 -11.38 2.08
C GLU A 330 -17.32 -11.92 1.52
N ILE A 331 -16.47 -11.03 1.02
CA ILE A 331 -15.10 -11.34 0.61
C ILE A 331 -14.20 -11.12 1.81
N SER A 332 -13.73 -12.21 2.40
CA SER A 332 -12.73 -12.25 3.48
C SER A 332 -11.36 -12.64 2.91
N TRP A 333 -10.33 -12.68 3.78
CA TRP A 333 -9.00 -13.20 3.40
C TRP A 333 -9.05 -14.67 2.94
N ASP A 334 -10.02 -15.45 3.44
CA ASP A 334 -10.22 -16.87 3.12
C ASP A 334 -10.45 -17.14 1.61
N LEU A 335 -10.69 -16.10 0.80
CA LEU A 335 -10.80 -16.19 -0.67
C LEU A 335 -9.43 -16.20 -1.39
N PHE A 336 -8.37 -15.78 -0.68
CA PHE A 336 -6.98 -15.56 -1.15
C PHE A 336 -5.94 -16.40 -0.39
N HIS A 337 -6.35 -17.12 0.66
CA HIS A 337 -5.53 -18.11 1.36
C HIS A 337 -5.28 -19.33 0.47
N GLU A 338 -4.07 -19.91 0.53
CA GLU A 338 -3.65 -21.10 -0.24
C GLU A 338 -3.95 -20.97 -1.76
N LEU A 339 -3.66 -19.78 -2.33
CA LEU A 339 -3.98 -19.45 -3.71
C LEU A 339 -3.02 -20.12 -4.72
N ASP A 340 -3.32 -21.36 -5.11
CA ASP A 340 -2.63 -22.12 -6.18
C ASP A 340 -2.47 -21.34 -7.50
N GLU A 341 -3.45 -20.49 -7.84
CA GLU A 341 -3.42 -19.71 -9.07
C GLU A 341 -4.16 -18.38 -9.01
N SER A 342 -3.61 -17.38 -9.71
CA SER A 342 -4.19 -16.04 -9.84
C SER A 342 -5.68 -16.01 -10.22
N LYS A 343 -6.43 -15.07 -9.63
CA LYS A 343 -7.90 -15.05 -9.57
C LYS A 343 -8.45 -13.62 -9.67
N VAL A 344 -9.46 -13.39 -10.51
CA VAL A 344 -10.14 -12.08 -10.58
C VAL A 344 -11.28 -12.00 -9.57
N VAL A 345 -11.26 -10.97 -8.71
CA VAL A 345 -12.29 -10.67 -7.71
C VAL A 345 -12.64 -9.19 -7.80
N SER A 346 -13.91 -8.86 -8.08
CA SER A 346 -14.40 -7.48 -8.22
C SER A 346 -13.50 -6.58 -9.10
N ARG A 347 -13.11 -7.09 -10.29
CA ARG A 347 -12.21 -6.44 -11.28
C ARG A 347 -10.75 -6.22 -10.83
N VAL A 348 -10.36 -6.78 -9.69
CA VAL A 348 -8.95 -6.88 -9.27
C VAL A 348 -8.45 -8.29 -9.59
N LEU A 349 -7.36 -8.41 -10.35
CA LEU A 349 -6.63 -9.66 -10.49
C LEU A 349 -5.67 -9.80 -9.30
N VAL A 350 -5.91 -10.80 -8.45
CA VAL A 350 -5.00 -11.18 -7.38
C VAL A 350 -4.12 -12.32 -7.88
N LEU A 351 -2.80 -12.14 -7.82
CA LEU A 351 -1.80 -13.16 -8.11
C LEU A 351 -1.43 -13.91 -6.83
N ASP A 352 -0.93 -15.14 -7.00
CA ASP A 352 -0.33 -15.96 -5.96
C ASP A 352 0.91 -15.31 -5.29
N VAL A 353 1.40 -15.94 -4.22
CA VAL A 353 2.56 -15.44 -3.45
C VAL A 353 3.86 -15.52 -4.26
N GLU A 354 4.05 -16.57 -5.08
CA GLU A 354 5.26 -16.72 -5.90
C GLU A 354 5.37 -15.58 -6.93
N ALA A 355 4.25 -15.11 -7.51
CA ALA A 355 4.24 -14.12 -8.56
C ALA A 355 4.97 -12.82 -8.19
N PHE A 356 4.68 -12.21 -7.04
CA PHE A 356 5.38 -11.00 -6.57
C PHE A 356 6.32 -11.30 -5.40
N ALA A 357 5.84 -11.93 -4.33
CA ALA A 357 6.59 -12.16 -3.10
C ALA A 357 7.51 -13.40 -3.13
N ALA A 358 8.13 -13.66 -4.28
CA ALA A 358 9.01 -14.82 -4.49
C ALA A 358 10.12 -14.94 -3.43
N GLY A 359 10.35 -16.14 -2.91
CA GLY A 359 11.54 -16.48 -2.13
C GLY A 359 11.65 -15.87 -0.72
N GLN A 360 10.55 -15.42 -0.11
CA GLN A 360 10.55 -14.91 1.28
C GLN A 360 10.65 -16.00 2.36
N GLY A 361 10.52 -17.27 2.00
CA GLY A 361 10.67 -18.40 2.94
C GLY A 361 9.49 -18.60 3.88
N HIS A 362 8.34 -18.00 3.57
CA HIS A 362 7.04 -18.24 4.19
C HIS A 362 5.94 -18.27 3.11
N SER A 363 4.72 -18.69 3.48
CA SER A 363 3.52 -18.61 2.61
C SER A 363 3.72 -19.26 1.23
N ASP A 364 4.46 -20.36 1.17
CA ASP A 364 4.83 -21.11 -0.04
C ASP A 364 5.32 -20.25 -1.23
N SER A 365 6.00 -19.14 -0.91
CA SER A 365 6.61 -18.16 -1.83
C SER A 365 7.64 -18.70 -2.84
N GLY A 366 7.84 -20.02 -2.94
CA GLY A 366 8.70 -20.64 -3.94
C GLY A 366 10.13 -20.09 -3.93
N ASN A 367 10.65 -19.71 -5.09
CA ASN A 367 11.96 -19.04 -5.22
C ASN A 367 12.08 -18.22 -6.51
N HIS A 368 13.04 -17.29 -6.54
CA HIS A 368 13.29 -16.36 -7.65
C HIS A 368 13.57 -17.00 -9.04
N ASN A 369 13.92 -18.29 -9.12
CA ASN A 369 14.13 -18.99 -10.40
C ASN A 369 12.86 -19.67 -10.93
N ALA A 370 11.77 -19.66 -10.16
CA ALA A 370 10.55 -20.36 -10.50
C ALA A 370 9.78 -19.70 -11.66
N ARG A 371 8.66 -20.34 -12.04
CA ARG A 371 7.90 -19.96 -13.23
C ARG A 371 6.94 -18.80 -12.97
N GLY A 372 6.31 -18.76 -11.79
CA GLY A 372 5.41 -17.70 -11.36
C GLY A 372 6.15 -16.39 -11.11
N ALA A 373 7.32 -16.44 -10.45
CA ALA A 373 8.11 -15.28 -10.03
C ALA A 373 8.29 -14.20 -11.12
N LEU A 374 7.53 -13.10 -11.02
CA LEU A 374 7.51 -11.98 -11.97
C LEU A 374 8.52 -10.90 -11.60
N VAL A 375 8.70 -10.66 -10.30
CA VAL A 375 9.62 -9.69 -9.72
C VAL A 375 10.39 -10.28 -8.54
N LYS A 376 11.38 -9.54 -8.05
CA LYS A 376 12.16 -9.86 -6.86
C LYS A 376 12.39 -8.60 -6.04
N HIS A 377 11.99 -8.58 -4.77
CA HIS A 377 12.29 -7.50 -3.85
C HIS A 377 13.57 -7.81 -3.06
N HIS A 378 14.52 -6.87 -3.01
CA HIS A 378 15.82 -7.11 -2.35
C HIS A 378 15.85 -6.70 -0.86
N TYR A 379 14.87 -5.94 -0.36
CA TYR A 379 14.71 -5.56 1.07
C TYR A 379 15.93 -4.85 1.68
N HIS A 380 16.64 -4.04 0.91
CA HIS A 380 17.95 -3.47 1.26
C HIS A 380 18.10 -1.97 1.01
N ALA A 381 17.18 -1.31 0.28
CA ALA A 381 17.28 0.13 0.05
C ALA A 381 16.72 0.96 1.23
N SER A 382 15.54 0.62 1.73
CA SER A 382 14.84 1.41 2.74
C SER A 382 15.14 0.96 4.18
N ASN A 383 16.07 1.65 4.86
CA ASN A 383 16.34 1.43 6.29
C ASN A 383 15.30 2.14 7.21
N TRP A 384 14.02 2.13 6.85
CA TRP A 384 12.95 2.68 7.69
C TRP A 384 12.73 1.93 9.02
N PRO A 385 12.93 0.59 9.12
CA PRO A 385 12.74 -0.14 10.38
C PRO A 385 13.79 0.19 11.46
N SER A 386 14.91 0.86 11.11
CA SER A 386 15.84 1.41 12.10
C SER A 386 15.37 2.74 12.71
N ARG A 387 14.37 3.40 12.11
CA ARG A 387 13.73 4.61 12.64
C ARG A 387 12.43 4.29 13.38
N HIS A 388 11.72 3.26 12.92
CA HIS A 388 10.52 2.72 13.52
C HIS A 388 10.80 1.26 13.92
N PRO A 389 11.46 1.01 15.07
CA PRO A 389 11.88 -0.33 15.46
C PRO A 389 10.68 -1.23 15.74
N ARG A 390 10.79 -2.50 15.35
CA ARG A 390 9.87 -3.58 15.75
C ARG A 390 9.87 -3.74 17.28
N PHE A 391 8.78 -4.28 17.83
CA PHE A 391 8.78 -4.70 19.24
C PHE A 391 9.91 -5.70 19.49
N ASN A 392 10.72 -5.46 20.51
CA ASN A 392 11.94 -6.22 20.76
C ASN A 392 11.99 -6.62 22.24
N HIS A 393 11.80 -7.90 22.54
CA HIS A 393 11.78 -8.38 23.92
C HIS A 393 13.20 -8.37 24.51
N PRO A 394 13.44 -7.78 25.70
CA PRO A 394 14.78 -7.54 26.24
C PRO A 394 15.62 -8.81 26.47
N ALA A 395 14.98 -9.98 26.55
CA ALA A 395 15.64 -11.28 26.65
C ALA A 395 15.59 -12.12 25.34
N TYR A 396 14.64 -11.88 24.43
CA TYR A 396 14.29 -12.85 23.37
C TYR A 396 14.16 -12.28 21.95
N GLY A 397 14.54 -11.02 21.71
CA GLY A 397 14.51 -10.44 20.37
C GLY A 397 13.10 -10.08 19.89
N SER A 398 12.95 -9.82 18.58
CA SER A 398 11.64 -9.63 17.94
C SER A 398 11.12 -10.96 17.39
N VAL A 399 9.82 -11.20 17.55
CA VAL A 399 9.16 -12.45 17.11
C VAL A 399 9.25 -12.67 15.59
N GLU A 400 9.38 -11.60 14.80
CA GLU A 400 9.56 -11.67 13.35
C GLU A 400 10.84 -12.41 12.93
N GLN A 401 11.82 -12.61 13.82
CA GLN A 401 13.00 -13.44 13.55
C GLN A 401 12.63 -14.91 13.28
N CYS A 402 11.46 -15.36 13.71
CA CYS A 402 10.93 -16.70 13.41
C CYS A 402 10.45 -16.88 11.96
N ASN A 403 10.34 -15.81 11.16
CA ASN A 403 9.83 -15.82 9.78
C ASN A 403 8.58 -16.70 9.58
N TRP A 404 7.60 -16.57 10.49
CA TRP A 404 6.33 -17.31 10.49
C TRP A 404 6.40 -18.82 10.81
N ASP A 405 7.54 -19.38 11.23
CA ASP A 405 7.54 -20.75 11.77
C ASP A 405 6.76 -20.82 13.09
N ALA A 406 5.68 -21.61 13.09
CA ALA A 406 4.77 -21.75 14.22
C ALA A 406 5.44 -22.31 15.49
N ASN A 407 6.47 -23.15 15.36
CA ASN A 407 7.17 -23.72 16.51
C ASN A 407 8.05 -22.67 17.20
N CYS A 408 8.77 -21.87 16.42
CA CYS A 408 9.57 -20.75 16.88
C CYS A 408 8.70 -19.65 17.52
N VAL A 409 7.58 -19.27 16.89
CA VAL A 409 6.65 -18.27 17.46
C VAL A 409 6.03 -18.79 18.77
N ALA A 410 5.50 -20.02 18.80
CA ALA A 410 4.93 -20.59 20.02
C ALA A 410 5.96 -20.73 21.15
N LYS A 411 7.24 -20.98 20.81
CA LYS A 411 8.34 -20.95 21.79
C LYS A 411 8.60 -19.52 22.31
N TRP A 412 8.63 -18.52 21.43
CA TRP A 412 8.83 -17.12 21.81
C TRP A 412 7.68 -16.61 22.70
N ASP A 413 6.43 -16.97 22.41
CA ASP A 413 5.27 -16.67 23.24
C ASP A 413 5.38 -17.34 24.63
N ALA A 414 5.77 -18.62 24.68
CA ALA A 414 5.94 -19.35 25.94
C ALA A 414 7.09 -18.77 26.79
N ASP A 415 8.23 -18.46 26.17
CA ASP A 415 9.40 -17.88 26.82
C ASP A 415 9.11 -16.46 27.36
N THR A 416 8.44 -15.61 26.57
CA THR A 416 8.07 -14.24 27.00
C THR A 416 6.99 -14.26 28.08
N ALA A 417 6.00 -15.15 28.00
CA ALA A 417 5.02 -15.35 29.06
C ALA A 417 5.67 -15.86 30.36
N ALA A 418 6.65 -16.77 30.28
CA ALA A 418 7.40 -17.22 31.45
C ALA A 418 8.25 -16.09 32.06
N PHE A 419 8.91 -15.28 31.22
CA PHE A 419 9.68 -14.11 31.66
C PHE A 419 8.81 -13.08 32.41
N ALA A 420 7.57 -12.88 31.97
CA ALA A 420 6.61 -11.97 32.62
C ALA A 420 6.17 -12.43 34.03
N LEU A 421 6.42 -13.69 34.41
CA LEU A 421 6.14 -14.23 35.75
C LEU A 421 7.33 -14.10 36.72
N LEU A 422 8.53 -13.78 36.23
CA LEU A 422 9.74 -13.61 37.03
C LEU A 422 9.75 -12.27 37.77
N ASN A 423 10.41 -12.21 38.92
CA ASN A 423 10.65 -10.94 39.61
C ASN A 423 11.78 -10.13 38.93
N GLU A 424 11.89 -8.83 39.22
CA GLU A 424 12.85 -7.96 38.53
C GLU A 424 14.32 -8.42 38.62
N GLU A 425 14.72 -9.07 39.72
CA GLU A 425 16.10 -9.55 39.89
C GLU A 425 16.35 -10.80 39.03
N GLU A 426 15.40 -11.72 39.00
CA GLU A 426 15.39 -12.87 38.08
C GLU A 426 15.40 -12.41 36.61
N GLN A 427 14.58 -11.42 36.25
CA GLN A 427 14.55 -10.82 34.91
C GLN A 427 15.91 -10.20 34.53
N ARG A 428 16.52 -9.39 35.42
CA ARG A 428 17.85 -8.79 35.19
C ARG A 428 18.93 -9.87 35.03
N ASN A 429 18.91 -10.90 35.87
CA ASN A 429 19.87 -11.99 35.82
C ASN A 429 19.72 -12.83 34.53
N LEU A 430 18.48 -13.09 34.09
CA LEU A 430 18.19 -13.82 32.86
C LEU A 430 18.56 -13.03 31.60
N ILE A 431 18.29 -11.72 31.56
CA ILE A 431 18.75 -10.82 30.48
C ILE A 431 20.28 -10.85 30.41
N ALA A 432 20.97 -10.66 31.54
CA ALA A 432 22.44 -10.65 31.58
C ALA A 432 23.06 -12.00 31.18
N PHE A 433 22.39 -13.12 31.52
CA PHE A 433 22.80 -14.46 31.07
C PHE A 433 22.65 -14.62 29.55
N ILE A 434 21.48 -14.32 28.98
CA ILE A 434 21.24 -14.49 27.54
C ILE A 434 22.10 -13.54 26.70
N GLN A 435 22.25 -12.27 27.12
CA GLN A 435 23.14 -11.31 26.46
C GLN A 435 24.59 -11.79 26.44
N ARG A 436 25.04 -12.45 27.51
CA ARG A 436 26.37 -13.07 27.56
C ARG A 436 26.49 -14.27 26.61
N GLU A 437 25.51 -15.17 26.58
CA GLU A 437 25.55 -16.30 25.63
C GLU A 437 25.53 -15.82 24.17
N GLN A 438 24.73 -14.79 23.86
CA GLN A 438 24.72 -14.15 22.53
C GLN A 438 26.08 -13.52 22.20
N GLN A 439 26.70 -12.80 23.14
CA GLN A 439 28.04 -12.23 22.94
C GLN A 439 29.10 -13.32 22.72
N GLU A 440 29.11 -14.38 23.54
CA GLU A 440 30.04 -15.51 23.36
C GLU A 440 29.79 -16.27 22.04
N LEU A 441 28.56 -16.31 21.52
CA LEU A 441 28.24 -16.88 20.21
C LEU A 441 28.73 -15.99 19.07
N LEU A 442 28.52 -14.67 19.16
CA LEU A 442 28.98 -13.70 18.16
C LEU A 442 30.51 -13.66 18.07
N GLU A 443 31.21 -13.67 19.20
CA GLU A 443 32.69 -13.74 19.23
C GLU A 443 33.22 -15.03 18.60
N ARG A 444 32.57 -16.18 18.83
CA ARG A 444 32.90 -17.46 18.16
C ARG A 444 32.64 -17.38 16.66
N GLN A 445 31.56 -16.74 16.22
CA GLN A 445 31.22 -16.58 14.81
C GLN A 445 32.19 -15.61 14.09
N GLU A 446 32.56 -14.48 14.70
CA GLU A 446 33.59 -13.58 14.15
C GLU A 446 34.94 -14.30 14.07
N ALA A 447 35.35 -15.01 15.12
CA ALA A 447 36.59 -15.79 15.13
C ALA A 447 36.62 -16.86 14.02
N PHE A 448 35.49 -17.53 13.77
CA PHE A 448 35.34 -18.51 12.69
C PHE A 448 35.42 -17.86 11.30
N LEU A 449 34.68 -16.77 11.06
CA LEU A 449 34.73 -16.03 9.79
C LEU A 449 36.12 -15.46 9.51
N LYS A 450 36.80 -14.98 10.55
CA LYS A 450 38.18 -14.48 10.50
C LYS A 450 39.19 -15.58 10.19
N ALA A 451 39.00 -16.79 10.75
CA ALA A 451 39.79 -17.96 10.41
C ALA A 451 39.57 -18.40 8.94
N LEU A 452 38.33 -18.41 8.46
CA LEU A 452 38.01 -18.67 7.04
C LEU A 452 38.66 -17.65 6.11
N ALA A 453 38.58 -16.35 6.42
CA ALA A 453 39.20 -15.29 5.63
C ALA A 453 40.74 -15.43 5.62
N GLN A 454 41.36 -15.74 6.76
CA GLN A 454 42.79 -16.03 6.83
C GLN A 454 43.18 -17.27 6.01
N GLN A 455 42.35 -18.32 6.03
CA GLN A 455 42.58 -19.53 5.25
C GLN A 455 42.42 -19.28 3.74
N GLN A 456 41.49 -18.43 3.31
CA GLN A 456 41.37 -17.99 1.91
C GLN A 456 42.59 -17.17 1.46
N VAL A 457 43.10 -16.27 2.30
CA VAL A 457 44.33 -15.50 2.03
C VAL A 457 45.59 -16.38 2.04
N GLN A 458 45.56 -17.54 2.70
CA GLN A 458 46.65 -18.52 2.74
C GLN A 458 46.53 -19.64 1.71
N GLN A 459 45.44 -19.74 0.93
CA GLN A 459 45.45 -20.56 -0.27
C GLN A 459 46.38 -19.92 -1.30
N PRO A 460 47.40 -20.64 -1.81
CA PRO A 460 48.16 -20.15 -2.95
C PRO A 460 47.22 -19.92 -4.13
N LEU A 461 47.50 -18.90 -4.92
CA LEU A 461 47.07 -18.90 -6.32
C LEU A 461 47.64 -20.16 -6.97
N PHE A 462 46.80 -21.19 -7.09
CA PHE A 462 47.08 -22.31 -7.98
C PHE A 462 47.13 -21.73 -9.39
N GLU A 463 48.34 -21.59 -9.91
CA GLU A 463 48.55 -21.28 -11.32
C GLU A 463 47.75 -22.29 -12.14
N GLN A 464 46.82 -21.79 -12.96
CA GLN A 464 46.14 -22.63 -13.93
C GLN A 464 47.23 -23.30 -14.77
N PRO A 465 47.21 -24.64 -14.94
CA PRO A 465 48.21 -25.31 -15.77
C PRO A 465 48.22 -24.64 -17.14
N ALA A 466 49.33 -23.98 -17.48
CA ALA A 466 49.46 -23.27 -18.74
C ALA A 466 49.21 -24.28 -19.86
N LEU A 467 48.14 -24.08 -20.64
CA LEU A 467 47.84 -24.93 -21.79
C LEU A 467 49.07 -24.92 -22.69
N ALA A 468 49.75 -26.06 -22.74
CA ALA A 468 51.00 -26.20 -23.45
C ALA A 468 50.75 -25.92 -24.93
N GLN A 469 51.22 -24.76 -25.40
CA GLN A 469 51.19 -24.42 -26.81
C GLN A 469 52.06 -25.44 -27.54
N GLU A 470 51.45 -26.28 -28.38
CA GLU A 470 52.21 -27.18 -29.23
C GLU A 470 53.15 -26.35 -30.11
N PRO A 471 54.45 -26.71 -30.21
CA PRO A 471 55.41 -25.92 -30.95
C PRO A 471 55.13 -26.01 -32.45
N GLN A 472 54.51 -24.97 -32.99
CA GLN A 472 54.29 -24.83 -34.44
C GLN A 472 55.64 -24.76 -35.16
N ALA A 473 55.99 -25.85 -35.86
CA ALA A 473 57.14 -25.88 -36.73
C ALA A 473 56.87 -25.02 -37.99
N PRO A 474 57.73 -24.04 -38.34
CA PRO A 474 57.50 -23.18 -39.48
C PRO A 474 57.78 -23.91 -40.80
N ILE A 475 56.80 -23.91 -41.71
CA ILE A 475 56.98 -24.27 -43.12
C ILE A 475 56.54 -23.06 -43.96
N ALA A 476 57.24 -22.83 -45.08
CA ALA A 476 57.34 -21.53 -45.71
C ALA A 476 56.07 -21.07 -46.45
N VAL A 477 55.91 -19.74 -46.52
CA VAL A 477 55.08 -19.09 -47.55
C VAL A 477 55.88 -19.07 -48.85
N GLU A 478 55.34 -19.67 -49.91
CA GLU A 478 55.77 -19.43 -51.29
C GLU A 478 54.59 -18.81 -52.07
N ASN A 479 54.88 -17.80 -52.87
CA ASN A 479 53.86 -17.00 -53.55
C ASN A 479 53.56 -17.56 -54.96
N HIS A 480 52.37 -17.28 -55.48
CA HIS A 480 52.02 -16.87 -56.85
C HIS A 480 50.54 -17.25 -57.11
N HIS A 481 49.60 -16.31 -57.19
CA HIS A 481 49.23 -15.42 -58.32
C HIS A 481 48.44 -16.09 -59.46
N GLU A 482 47.19 -15.64 -59.59
CA GLU A 482 46.34 -15.56 -60.79
C GLU A 482 45.68 -16.86 -61.33
N PRO A 483 44.38 -16.84 -61.73
CA PRO A 483 43.62 -18.03 -62.14
C PRO A 483 43.35 -18.12 -63.65
N GLU A 484 42.99 -19.30 -64.17
CA GLU A 484 42.27 -19.37 -65.46
C GLU A 484 41.19 -20.48 -65.59
N ARG A 485 40.06 -20.02 -66.14
CA ARG A 485 38.90 -20.62 -66.86
C ARG A 485 38.54 -22.13 -66.85
N LEU A 486 37.21 -22.31 -66.83
CA LEU A 486 36.42 -23.48 -67.25
C LEU A 486 36.48 -23.72 -68.77
N PRO A 487 36.08 -24.92 -69.24
CA PRO A 487 34.80 -25.11 -69.96
C PRO A 487 33.99 -26.31 -69.38
N GLU A 488 32.78 -26.72 -69.78
CA GLU A 488 31.70 -26.35 -70.73
C GLU A 488 30.44 -27.19 -70.31
N GLU A 489 29.16 -26.93 -70.59
CA GLU A 489 28.33 -25.70 -70.70
C GLU A 489 26.82 -26.16 -70.70
N VAL A 490 25.85 -25.27 -71.00
CA VAL A 490 24.47 -25.58 -71.50
C VAL A 490 23.51 -26.35 -70.56
N GLU A 491 22.66 -25.67 -69.76
CA GLU A 491 21.24 -25.30 -70.02
C GLU A 491 20.21 -26.34 -69.47
N GLN A 492 18.94 -26.04 -69.16
CA GLN A 492 18.07 -24.87 -69.45
C GLN A 492 17.05 -24.64 -68.29
N ASN A 493 16.42 -23.45 -68.25
CA ASN A 493 15.27 -23.07 -67.39
C ASN A 493 13.99 -22.99 -68.29
N PRO A 494 12.74 -22.69 -67.85
CA PRO A 494 12.15 -22.50 -66.51
C PRO A 494 10.74 -23.15 -66.34
N ASP A 495 9.93 -22.64 -65.40
CA ASP A 495 8.45 -22.49 -65.43
C ASP A 495 7.47 -23.62 -65.02
N ALA A 496 6.26 -23.14 -64.67
CA ALA A 496 4.93 -23.76 -64.62
C ALA A 496 4.34 -24.21 -63.27
N GLU A 497 3.20 -23.60 -62.93
CA GLU A 497 2.23 -23.99 -61.90
C GLU A 497 1.40 -25.23 -62.35
N ARG A 498 0.97 -26.11 -61.43
CA ARG A 498 -0.46 -26.26 -61.01
C ARG A 498 -0.79 -27.48 -60.14
N ASP A 499 -1.97 -27.36 -59.51
CA ASP A 499 -2.95 -28.40 -59.12
C ASP A 499 -2.67 -29.82 -59.67
N SER A 500 -2.85 -30.91 -58.90
CA SER A 500 -4.16 -31.28 -58.36
C SER A 500 -4.13 -32.34 -57.23
N ASP A 501 -5.31 -32.62 -56.68
CA ASP A 501 -5.63 -33.48 -55.54
C ASP A 501 -5.23 -34.97 -55.65
N VAL A 502 -5.17 -35.69 -54.52
CA VAL A 502 -6.13 -36.79 -54.15
C VAL A 502 -5.65 -37.60 -52.90
N GLU A 503 -6.62 -37.86 -51.99
CA GLU A 503 -6.68 -38.89 -50.93
C GLU A 503 -5.68 -38.96 -49.75
N ARG A 504 -6.24 -39.38 -48.60
CA ARG A 504 -5.56 -39.93 -47.41
C ARG A 504 -5.89 -41.42 -47.32
N PRO A 505 -5.13 -42.19 -46.52
CA PRO A 505 -5.79 -42.98 -45.48
C PRO A 505 -5.23 -42.72 -44.07
N GLN A 506 -5.98 -43.17 -43.06
CA GLN A 506 -5.55 -43.24 -41.67
C GLN A 506 -4.78 -44.55 -41.41
N VAL A 507 -3.95 -44.58 -40.37
CA VAL A 507 -3.51 -45.82 -39.70
C VAL A 507 -3.59 -45.57 -38.18
N GLU A 508 -3.97 -46.60 -37.42
CA GLU A 508 -4.34 -46.51 -36.01
C GLU A 508 -3.50 -47.48 -35.15
N ILE A 509 -3.21 -47.02 -33.93
CA ILE A 509 -2.73 -47.67 -32.68
C ILE A 509 -2.38 -49.18 -32.70
N ALA A 510 -1.23 -49.53 -32.09
CA ALA A 510 -1.05 -50.80 -31.38
C ALA A 510 -0.04 -50.68 -30.22
N GLU A 511 -0.33 -51.31 -29.08
CA GLU A 511 0.55 -51.42 -27.89
C GLU A 511 1.32 -52.76 -27.89
N VAL A 512 2.40 -52.86 -27.09
CA VAL A 512 2.99 -54.14 -26.62
C VAL A 512 3.51 -53.95 -25.18
N GLU A 513 3.24 -54.92 -24.29
CA GLU A 513 3.60 -54.85 -22.86
C GLU A 513 4.52 -56.02 -22.40
N ARG A 514 5.35 -55.74 -21.38
CA ARG A 514 5.96 -56.59 -20.34
C ARG A 514 6.46 -58.05 -20.60
N THR A 515 7.69 -58.31 -20.11
CA THR A 515 8.05 -59.28 -19.03
C THR A 515 9.49 -58.97 -18.57
N GLU A 516 9.79 -58.56 -17.32
CA GLU A 516 9.90 -59.31 -16.04
C GLU A 516 11.17 -60.19 -15.83
N VAL A 517 12.06 -59.81 -14.88
CA VAL A 517 12.90 -60.71 -14.06
C VAL A 517 13.30 -60.07 -12.70
N GLY A 518 12.96 -60.73 -11.57
CA GLY A 518 13.89 -61.00 -10.44
C GLY A 518 14.25 -59.96 -9.35
N ARG A 519 13.66 -60.17 -8.16
CA ARG A 519 14.06 -59.80 -6.75
C ARG A 519 15.58 -59.69 -6.42
N THR A 520 15.99 -58.93 -5.39
CA THR A 520 15.91 -59.29 -3.94
C THR A 520 15.77 -58.14 -2.91
N GLU A 521 15.59 -58.52 -1.63
CA GLU A 521 15.30 -57.72 -0.41
C GLU A 521 16.56 -56.97 0.17
N ALA A 522 16.54 -56.12 1.21
CA ALA A 522 15.64 -56.05 2.40
C ALA A 522 15.61 -54.66 3.13
N ASP A 523 14.99 -54.66 4.32
CA ASP A 523 14.97 -53.67 5.43
C ASP A 523 14.21 -52.32 5.28
N ARG A 524 13.03 -52.27 5.92
CA ARG A 524 12.50 -51.11 6.67
C ARG A 524 11.68 -51.61 7.88
N PRO A 525 11.62 -50.86 9.00
CA PRO A 525 10.95 -51.30 10.22
C PRO A 525 9.42 -51.09 10.19
N GLU A 526 8.76 -51.82 11.09
CA GLU A 526 7.32 -51.93 11.26
C GLU A 526 6.75 -50.84 12.19
N VAL A 527 5.55 -50.34 11.89
CA VAL A 527 4.71 -49.53 12.81
C VAL A 527 3.30 -50.09 12.76
N ALA A 528 2.82 -50.60 13.88
CA ALA A 528 1.51 -51.24 13.98
C ALA A 528 0.36 -50.23 14.06
N ALA A 529 -0.82 -50.64 13.58
CA ALA A 529 -2.05 -49.88 13.70
C ALA A 529 -3.18 -50.75 14.29
N GLU A 530 -3.61 -50.40 15.51
CA GLU A 530 -4.91 -50.77 16.09
C GLU A 530 -5.78 -49.49 16.13
N GLY A 531 -7.10 -49.53 16.07
CA GLY A 531 -8.02 -50.66 15.95
C GLY A 531 -9.39 -50.20 16.45
N ARG A 532 -10.42 -50.19 15.59
CA ARG A 532 -11.74 -49.60 15.90
C ARG A 532 -12.87 -50.61 15.67
N PRO A 533 -13.65 -50.97 16.71
CA PRO A 533 -14.91 -51.68 16.55
C PRO A 533 -16.13 -50.76 16.73
N GLU A 534 -16.99 -50.80 15.71
CA GLU A 534 -18.47 -50.95 15.71
C GLU A 534 -19.40 -50.07 16.59
N GLU A 535 -20.66 -50.05 16.12
CA GLU A 535 -21.81 -49.30 16.64
C GLU A 535 -22.69 -50.20 17.54
N HIS A 536 -23.49 -49.62 18.44
CA HIS A 536 -24.72 -50.25 18.93
C HIS A 536 -25.68 -49.23 19.57
N GLU A 537 -26.95 -49.32 19.15
CA GLU A 537 -28.18 -48.59 19.61
C GLU A 537 -28.22 -47.05 19.48
#